data_AF-A0A3D2VEM4-F1
#
_entry.id   AF-A0A3D2VEM4-F1
#
_cell.length_a   1.000
_cell.length_b   1.000
_cell.length_c   1.000
_cell.angle_alpha   90.00
_cell.angle_beta   90.00
_cell.angle_gamma   90.00
#
_symmetry.space_group_name_H-M   'P 1'
#
loop_
_entity.id
_entity.type
_entity.pdbx_description
1 polymer ?
#
loop_
_entity_poly.entity_id
_entity_poly.type
_entity_poly.pdbx_seq_one_letter_code
_entity_poly.pdbx_strand_id
1 'polypeptide(L)'
;MDAGSVSLTTHLGSESVRPYAEDLVQRDGVHPMDAIGDSLAEFQLEGKRIGFESDTYFFSFKAVERLQAKLSNAIWVDADLLVNWCRAVKSDLEIEAMRGAARIASHVMTLACEHIAPG
;
A
#
# COMPACT_ATOMS: atom_id res chain seq x y z
N MET A 1 -10.13 2.83 12.70
CA MET A 1 -9.01 3.45 13.44
C MET A 1 -8.12 4.41 12.62
N ASP A 2 -7.86 4.17 11.32
CA ASP A 2 -6.75 4.86 10.60
C ASP A 2 -7.09 6.17 9.89
N ALA A 3 -8.38 6.44 9.60
CA ALA A 3 -8.75 7.63 8.82
C ALA A 3 -8.33 8.96 9.47
N GLY A 4 -8.20 8.99 10.81
CA GLY A 4 -7.80 10.20 11.54
C GLY A 4 -6.35 10.62 11.30
N SER A 5 -5.45 9.72 10.88
CA SER A 5 -4.04 10.03 10.60
C SER A 5 -3.77 10.36 9.13
N VAL A 6 -4.69 10.02 8.23
CA VAL A 6 -4.50 10.19 6.77
C VAL A 6 -4.23 11.65 6.40
N SER A 7 -4.99 12.59 6.98
CA SER A 7 -4.84 14.03 6.72
C SER A 7 -3.49 14.62 7.14
N LEU A 8 -2.73 13.92 7.98
CA LEU A 8 -1.40 14.37 8.42
C LEU A 8 -0.32 14.15 7.36
N THR A 9 -0.56 13.28 6.37
CA THR A 9 0.48 12.82 5.43
C THR A 9 0.05 12.80 3.96
N THR A 10 -1.25 12.74 3.66
CA THR A 10 -1.73 12.79 2.28
C THR A 10 -1.76 14.22 1.73
N HIS A 11 -1.65 14.34 0.41
CA HIS A 11 -1.91 15.59 -0.33
C HIS A 11 -3.33 15.65 -0.91
N LEU A 12 -4.11 14.57 -0.80
CA LEU A 12 -5.50 14.50 -1.26
C LEU A 12 -6.45 15.18 -0.28
N GLY A 13 -7.59 15.65 -0.77
CA GLY A 13 -8.63 16.26 0.06
C GLY A 13 -9.35 15.24 0.95
N SER A 14 -10.05 15.71 1.98
CA SER A 14 -10.75 14.86 2.95
C SER A 14 -11.87 14.03 2.32
N GLU A 15 -12.45 14.49 1.20
CA GLU A 15 -13.43 13.76 0.40
C GLU A 15 -12.87 12.48 -0.23
N SER A 16 -11.54 12.38 -0.34
CA SER A 16 -10.86 11.19 -0.85
C SER A 16 -10.62 10.12 0.23
N VAL A 17 -10.90 10.42 1.50
CA VAL A 17 -10.69 9.48 2.62
C VAL A 17 -11.98 8.71 2.91
N ARG A 18 -11.95 7.39 2.64
CA ARG A 18 -13.09 6.49 2.85
C ARG A 18 -12.77 5.45 3.93
N PRO A 19 -13.16 5.66 5.20
CA PRO A 19 -12.98 4.66 6.25
C PRO A 19 -13.93 3.48 6.05
N TYR A 20 -13.55 2.32 6.58
CA TYR A 20 -14.46 1.22 6.85
C TYR A 20 -14.73 1.10 8.35
N ALA A 21 -15.82 0.45 8.72
CA ALA A 21 -16.24 0.31 10.10
C ALA A 21 -15.33 -0.62 10.90
N GLU A 22 -15.10 -0.29 12.17
CA GLU A 22 -14.19 -1.02 13.08
C GLU A 22 -14.61 -2.48 13.28
N ASP A 23 -15.91 -2.77 13.12
CA ASP A 23 -16.46 -4.11 13.29
C ASP A 23 -16.03 -5.11 12.19
N LEU A 24 -15.39 -4.63 11.12
CA LEU A 24 -14.77 -5.48 10.09
C LEU A 24 -13.35 -5.93 10.47
N VAL A 25 -12.76 -5.38 11.52
CA VAL A 25 -11.38 -5.66 11.94
C VAL A 25 -11.32 -6.96 12.75
N GLN A 26 -10.52 -7.92 12.29
CA GLN A 26 -10.26 -9.20 12.98
C GLN A 26 -11.53 -9.96 13.44
N ARG A 27 -12.65 -9.74 12.76
CA ARG A 27 -13.92 -10.42 13.06
C ARG A 27 -14.15 -11.55 12.07
N ASP A 28 -14.52 -12.72 12.58
CA ASP A 28 -14.86 -13.85 11.72
C ASP A 28 -16.14 -13.58 10.92
N GLY A 29 -16.25 -14.21 9.75
CA GLY A 29 -17.40 -14.07 8.84
C GLY A 29 -17.45 -12.78 8.02
N VAL A 30 -16.65 -11.77 8.32
CA VAL A 30 -16.57 -10.50 7.56
C VAL A 30 -15.15 -10.19 7.11
N HIS A 31 -14.99 -9.27 6.16
CA HIS A 31 -13.68 -8.83 5.71
C HIS A 31 -13.66 -7.33 5.35
N PRO A 32 -12.62 -6.55 5.70
CA PRO A 32 -12.52 -5.14 5.31
C PRO A 32 -12.62 -4.90 3.80
N MET A 33 -12.19 -5.87 3.00
CA MET A 33 -12.29 -5.80 1.55
C MET A 33 -13.73 -5.84 1.02
N ASP A 34 -14.70 -6.30 1.81
CA ASP A 34 -16.11 -6.20 1.43
C ASP A 34 -16.52 -4.73 1.32
N ALA A 35 -16.12 -3.89 2.29
CA ALA A 35 -16.37 -2.44 2.29
C ALA A 35 -15.54 -1.68 1.23
N ILE A 36 -14.30 -2.13 0.97
CA ILE A 36 -13.49 -1.59 -0.13
C ILE A 36 -14.16 -1.92 -1.48
N GLY A 37 -14.68 -3.13 -1.63
CA GLY A 37 -15.42 -3.53 -2.82
C GLY A 37 -16.69 -2.70 -3.04
N ASP A 38 -17.43 -2.38 -1.98
CA ASP A 38 -18.55 -1.41 -2.04
C ASP A 38 -18.09 -0.04 -2.56
N SER A 39 -16.97 0.49 -2.03
CA SER A 39 -16.41 1.75 -2.50
C SER A 39 -15.99 1.71 -3.98
N LEU A 40 -15.42 0.60 -4.45
CA LEU A 40 -15.07 0.41 -5.86
C LEU A 40 -16.31 0.33 -6.76
N ALA A 41 -17.39 -0.29 -6.28
CA ALA A 41 -18.66 -0.35 -7.00
C ALA A 41 -19.30 1.05 -7.15
N GLU A 42 -19.20 1.90 -6.12
CA GLU A 42 -19.65 3.31 -6.19
C GLU A 42 -18.91 4.13 -7.26
N PHE A 43 -17.65 3.77 -7.57
CA PHE A 43 -16.90 4.35 -8.69
C PHE A 43 -17.28 3.79 -10.06
N GLN A 44 -18.32 2.95 -10.15
CA GLN A 44 -18.81 2.34 -11.39
C GLN A 44 -17.72 1.54 -12.13
N LEU A 45 -16.87 0.86 -11.37
CA LEU A 45 -15.77 0.05 -11.89
C LEU A 45 -16.17 -1.39 -12.25
N GLU A 46 -17.44 -1.78 -12.03
CA GLU A 46 -17.96 -3.04 -12.56
C GLU A 46 -17.87 -3.09 -14.09
N GLY A 47 -17.49 -4.24 -14.64
CA GLY A 47 -17.25 -4.38 -16.09
C GLY A 47 -15.98 -3.71 -16.59
N LYS A 48 -15.21 -3.02 -15.73
CA LYS A 48 -13.92 -2.40 -16.07
C LYS A 48 -12.76 -3.35 -15.78
N ARG A 49 -11.56 -2.93 -16.20
CA ARG A 49 -10.32 -3.62 -15.87
C ARG A 49 -9.80 -3.09 -14.54
N ILE A 50 -9.62 -3.98 -13.57
CA ILE A 50 -9.09 -3.65 -12.25
C ILE A 50 -7.75 -4.35 -12.08
N GLY A 51 -6.70 -3.54 -11.94
CA GLY A 51 -5.35 -4.03 -11.64
C GLY A 51 -5.22 -4.35 -10.15
N PHE A 52 -4.54 -5.44 -9.81
CA PHE A 52 -4.13 -5.74 -8.45
C PHE A 52 -2.69 -6.25 -8.41
N GLU A 53 -2.01 -6.07 -7.30
CA GLU A 53 -0.65 -6.59 -7.12
C GLU A 53 -0.74 -8.02 -6.58
N SER A 54 -0.42 -9.01 -7.40
CA SER A 54 -0.63 -10.43 -7.08
C SER A 54 0.37 -10.98 -6.05
N ASP A 55 1.55 -10.37 -5.92
CA ASP A 55 2.64 -10.82 -5.04
C ASP A 55 3.14 -9.69 -4.11
N THR A 56 2.24 -8.78 -3.71
CA THR A 56 2.56 -7.71 -2.76
C THR A 56 2.35 -8.14 -1.31
N TYR A 57 3.12 -7.56 -0.41
CA TYR A 57 2.86 -7.69 1.02
C TYR A 57 1.50 -7.08 1.36
N PHE A 58 0.80 -7.68 2.33
CA PHE A 58 -0.47 -7.19 2.88
C PHE A 58 -1.73 -7.36 1.99
N PHE A 59 -1.60 -7.68 0.70
CA PHE A 59 -2.74 -8.03 -0.15
C PHE A 59 -2.96 -9.55 -0.23
N SER A 60 -3.47 -10.10 0.88
CA SER A 60 -3.65 -11.55 1.03
C SER A 60 -4.59 -12.18 -0.02
N PHE A 61 -4.45 -13.49 -0.26
CA PHE A 61 -5.38 -14.25 -1.09
C PHE A 61 -6.87 -14.03 -0.73
N LYS A 62 -7.20 -14.02 0.57
CA LYS A 62 -8.58 -13.77 1.05
C LYS A 62 -9.08 -12.38 0.66
N ALA A 63 -8.20 -11.39 0.58
CA ALA A 63 -8.56 -10.05 0.12
C ALA A 63 -8.98 -10.04 -1.35
N VAL A 64 -8.17 -10.71 -2.20
CA VAL A 64 -8.45 -10.86 -3.64
C VAL A 64 -9.78 -11.57 -3.86
N GLU A 65 -9.97 -12.72 -3.20
CA GLU A 65 -11.19 -13.52 -3.31
C GLU A 65 -12.45 -12.69 -2.97
N ARG A 66 -12.40 -11.92 -1.89
CA ARG A 66 -13.52 -11.07 -1.45
C ARG A 66 -13.83 -9.97 -2.45
N LEU A 67 -12.82 -9.29 -2.98
CA LEU A 67 -13.02 -8.24 -4.00
C LEU A 67 -13.53 -8.82 -5.32
N GLN A 68 -13.00 -9.97 -5.77
CA GLN A 68 -13.45 -10.63 -6.99
C GLN A 68 -14.89 -11.10 -6.89
N ALA A 69 -15.31 -11.63 -5.73
CA ALA A 69 -16.69 -12.01 -5.49
C ALA A 69 -17.63 -10.78 -5.51
N LYS A 70 -17.19 -9.65 -4.93
CA LYS A 70 -17.96 -8.41 -4.88
C LYS A 70 -18.10 -7.74 -6.26
N LEU A 71 -17.03 -7.71 -7.04
CA LEU A 71 -16.95 -7.09 -8.38
C LEU A 71 -16.83 -8.19 -9.44
N SER A 72 -17.79 -9.11 -9.45
CA SER A 72 -17.75 -10.33 -10.27
C SER A 72 -17.77 -10.07 -11.79
N ASN A 73 -18.27 -8.91 -12.20
CA ASN A 73 -18.28 -8.48 -13.60
C ASN A 73 -16.99 -7.75 -14.02
N ALA A 74 -16.08 -7.44 -13.10
CA ALA A 74 -14.82 -6.79 -13.44
C ALA A 74 -13.81 -7.76 -14.06
N ILE A 75 -12.95 -7.22 -14.93
CA ILE A 75 -11.83 -7.96 -15.50
C ILE A 75 -10.62 -7.71 -14.61
N TRP A 76 -10.25 -8.73 -13.83
CA TRP A 76 -9.10 -8.65 -12.94
C TRP A 76 -7.80 -8.89 -13.72
N VAL A 77 -6.86 -7.97 -13.56
CA VAL A 77 -5.59 -7.97 -14.27
C VAL A 77 -4.49 -7.98 -13.23
N ASP A 78 -3.55 -8.90 -13.37
CA ASP A 78 -2.33 -8.82 -12.60
C ASP A 78 -1.55 -7.57 -13.03
N ALA A 79 -1.39 -6.65 -12.09
CA ALA A 79 -0.67 -5.40 -12.24
C ALA A 79 0.51 -5.34 -11.27
N ASP A 80 1.02 -6.50 -10.85
CA ASP A 80 2.17 -6.59 -9.96
C ASP A 80 3.35 -5.77 -10.48
N LEU A 81 4.02 -5.08 -9.55
CA LEU A 81 5.13 -4.16 -9.79
C LEU A 81 4.86 -2.96 -10.72
N LEU A 82 3.62 -2.71 -11.17
CA LEU A 82 3.32 -1.61 -12.12
C LEU A 82 3.79 -0.26 -11.58
N VAL A 83 3.38 0.11 -10.36
CA VAL A 83 3.80 1.38 -9.74
C VAL A 83 5.29 1.34 -9.34
N ASN A 84 5.82 0.16 -9.02
CA ASN A 84 7.25 0.00 -8.70
C ASN A 84 8.13 0.37 -9.89
N TRP A 85 7.73 0.03 -11.11
CA TRP A 85 8.40 0.46 -12.34
C TRP A 85 8.29 1.96 -12.58
N CYS A 86 7.14 2.58 -12.30
CA CYS A 86 7.00 4.03 -12.37
C CYS A 86 7.96 4.76 -11.41
N ARG A 87 8.30 4.13 -10.28
CA ARG A 87 9.23 4.65 -9.27
C ARG A 87 10.71 4.37 -9.59
N ALA A 88 11.04 3.73 -10.72
CA ALA A 88 12.43 3.37 -11.03
C ALA A 88 13.33 4.61 -11.18
N VAL A 89 12.87 5.61 -11.96
CA VAL A 89 13.55 6.90 -12.14
C VAL A 89 13.21 7.82 -10.96
N LYS A 90 14.23 8.34 -10.27
CA LYS A 90 14.07 9.20 -9.09
C LYS A 90 14.06 10.67 -9.48
N SER A 91 13.26 11.46 -8.78
CA SER A 91 13.34 12.92 -8.78
C SER A 91 14.58 13.42 -8.04
N ASP A 92 14.96 14.69 -8.26
CA ASP A 92 16.08 15.32 -7.56
C ASP A 92 15.91 15.29 -6.03
N LEU A 93 14.68 15.50 -5.56
CA LEU A 93 14.34 15.46 -4.13
C LEU A 93 14.52 14.06 -3.53
N GLU A 94 14.07 13.02 -4.24
CA GLU A 94 14.29 11.63 -3.80
C GLU A 94 15.78 11.28 -3.76
N ILE A 95 16.55 11.73 -4.77
CA ILE A 95 18.01 11.53 -4.80
C ILE A 95 18.67 12.24 -3.62
N GLU A 96 18.24 13.45 -3.26
CA GLU A 96 18.74 14.17 -2.08
C GLU A 96 18.48 13.38 -0.79
N ALA A 97 17.25 12.87 -0.61
CA ALA A 97 16.90 12.04 0.53
C ALA A 97 17.76 10.76 0.59
N MET A 98 17.97 10.09 -0.55
CA MET A 98 18.83 8.91 -0.64
C MET A 98 20.29 9.22 -0.31
N ARG A 99 20.83 10.37 -0.72
CA ARG A 99 22.17 10.83 -0.31
C ARG A 99 22.24 11.09 1.19
N GLY A 100 21.19 11.64 1.78
CA GLY A 100 21.07 11.78 3.23
C GLY A 100 21.15 10.43 3.96
N ALA A 101 20.34 9.46 3.52
CA ALA A 101 20.35 8.11 4.05
C ALA A 101 21.72 7.42 3.88
N ALA A 102 22.38 7.60 2.72
CA ALA A 102 23.71 7.05 2.46
C ALA A 102 24.75 7.56 3.46
N ARG A 103 24.76 8.87 3.77
CA ARG A 103 25.67 9.44 4.78
C ARG A 103 25.47 8.81 6.16
N ILE A 104 24.21 8.62 6.57
CA ILE A 104 23.88 7.98 7.85
C ILE A 104 24.37 6.54 7.87
N ALA A 105 24.04 5.76 6.85
CA ALA A 105 24.44 4.36 6.74
C ALA A 105 25.97 4.20 6.72
N SER A 106 26.68 5.06 5.99
CA SER A 106 28.15 5.07 5.98
C SER A 106 28.71 5.35 7.37
N HIS A 107 28.20 6.36 8.08
CA HIS A 107 28.68 6.68 9.42
C HIS A 107 28.44 5.54 10.43
N VAL A 108 27.26 4.92 10.38
CA VAL A 108 26.94 3.75 11.21
C VAL A 108 27.93 2.61 10.94
N MET A 109 28.23 2.32 9.68
CA MET A 109 29.19 1.27 9.33
C MET A 109 30.61 1.61 9.78
N THR A 110 31.06 2.86 9.62
CA THR A 110 32.36 3.31 10.12
C THR A 110 32.47 3.05 11.62
N LEU A 111 31.49 3.49 12.42
CA LEU A 111 31.49 3.26 13.86
C LEU A 111 31.49 1.78 14.20
N ALA A 112 30.70 0.96 13.49
CA ALA A 112 30.67 -0.48 13.69
C ALA A 112 32.06 -1.11 13.46
N CYS A 113 32.75 -0.73 12.37
CA CYS A 113 34.09 -1.22 12.07
C CYS A 113 35.14 -0.75 13.10
N GLU A 114 35.02 0.46 13.62
CA GLU A 114 35.94 0.99 14.63
C GLU A 114 35.82 0.28 15.98
N HIS A 115 34.60 -0.16 16.34
CA HIS A 115 34.31 -0.67 17.67
C HIS A 115 34.11 -2.19 17.74
N ILE A 116 34.00 -2.88 16.60
CA ILE A 116 33.84 -4.33 16.59
C ILE A 116 35.05 -5.01 17.21
N ALA A 117 34.82 -5.81 18.24
CA ALA A 117 35.82 -6.61 18.92
C ALA A 117 35.19 -7.92 19.44
N PRO A 118 35.98 -8.98 19.68
CA PRO A 118 35.47 -10.18 20.34
C PRO A 118 35.17 -9.93 21.82
N GLY A 119 33.94 -10.22 22.24
CA GLY A 119 33.49 -10.15 23.64
C GLY A 119 33.63 -8.77 24.26
#